data_AF-A0A8S3AJT0-F1
#
_entry.id   AF-A0A8S3AJT0-F1
#
_cell.length_a   1.000
_cell.length_b   1.000
_cell.length_c   1.000
_cell.angle_alpha   90.00
_cell.angle_beta   90.00
_cell.angle_gamma   90.00
#
_symmetry.space_group_name_H-M   'P 1'
#
loop_
_entity.id
_entity.type
_entity.pdbx_description
1 polymer ?
#
loop_
_entity_poly.entity_id
_entity_poly.type
_entity_poly.pdbx_seq_one_letter_code
_entity_poly.pdbx_strand_id
1 'polypeptide(L)'
;MSNNVGLSTVSELVRQTSLLNNRQYISAKEGLEFAETAIRTTKSSYASQLNKLDNSFSTNKLSQEDYDKQTFRLKRQLEIDCAPWELYVKKLSRLIEQYSSKSEPQQNNKRTFNQSSSMKKLPIPKRTRITFSSSSSDSDTPIAIIPATTEKKPVPTVIKQDSSTITDPLEFSLRSPFPATPNIISFTAQTNNITQRIPLQHINEIAAKQIVLLHDEGQLVRWNDVIWRILVYFRVQDIGNLGVGRADKIACIDNLIRTQNKINIYLDAYAYWQTIGTLKELENDLARIFFKNDYNELLIGPIEKQPKIEELFRLRHARNEHIKKDLKISDVLKYLDQYMTKETAWKNENELNVDQFLKFIAEQVHVKNINQLGIRMKSAYLARNCIKALQANQRKTMEIARAELDQILADLVQKEIEKISKTINDKLDNHSTSQLRQVYASMNPIDIINDLIEICRDVCH
;
A
#
# COMPACT_ATOMS: atom_id res chain seq x y z
N MET A 1 15.56 -22.47 6.25
CA MET A 1 14.10 -22.38 6.01
C MET A 1 13.87 -21.19 5.07
N SER A 2 13.02 -21.33 4.06
CA SER A 2 12.93 -20.37 2.95
C SER A 2 11.99 -19.19 3.24
N ASN A 3 12.36 -18.01 2.71
CA ASN A 3 11.55 -16.81 2.79
C ASN A 3 10.35 -16.92 1.84
N ASN A 4 9.12 -16.80 2.36
CA ASN A 4 7.90 -16.89 1.55
C ASN A 4 7.18 -15.52 1.37
N VAL A 5 7.93 -14.42 1.53
CA VAL A 5 7.40 -13.03 1.59
C VAL A 5 7.37 -12.35 0.20
N GLY A 6 8.08 -12.88 -0.80
CA GLY A 6 8.25 -12.21 -2.10
C GLY A 6 7.02 -12.21 -3.02
N LEU A 7 6.12 -13.20 -2.91
CA LEU A 7 5.07 -13.42 -3.91
C LEU A 7 3.95 -12.36 -3.87
N SER A 8 3.52 -11.94 -2.67
CA SER A 8 2.43 -10.96 -2.53
C SER A 8 2.74 -9.61 -3.19
N THR A 9 3.99 -9.16 -3.08
CA THR A 9 4.41 -7.83 -3.52
C THR A 9 4.47 -7.72 -5.04
N VAL A 10 4.93 -8.79 -5.72
CA VAL A 10 4.95 -8.83 -7.20
C VAL A 10 3.54 -8.93 -7.76
N SER A 11 2.65 -9.72 -7.15
CA SER A 11 1.25 -9.83 -7.58
C SER A 11 0.49 -8.50 -7.50
N GLU A 12 0.71 -7.69 -6.45
CA GLU A 12 0.03 -6.38 -6.35
C GLU A 12 0.64 -5.33 -7.30
N LEU A 13 1.96 -5.35 -7.52
CA LEU A 13 2.62 -4.58 -8.59
C LEU A 13 2.05 -4.93 -9.98
N VAL A 14 1.85 -6.22 -10.25
CA VAL A 14 1.19 -6.73 -11.46
C VAL A 14 -0.26 -6.24 -11.58
N ARG A 15 -0.93 -5.87 -10.49
CA ARG A 15 -2.34 -5.44 -10.49
C ARG A 15 -2.55 -3.95 -10.80
N GLN A 16 -1.53 -3.11 -10.66
CA GLN A 16 -1.65 -1.65 -10.83
C GLN A 16 -1.39 -1.13 -12.26
N THR A 17 -0.97 -1.97 -13.21
CA THR A 17 -0.47 -1.56 -14.53
C THR A 17 -1.53 -1.31 -15.61
N SER A 18 -2.67 -0.72 -15.27
CA SER A 18 -3.75 -0.40 -16.23
C SER A 18 -4.27 1.03 -16.06
N LEU A 19 -4.45 1.76 -17.18
CA LEU A 19 -4.80 3.20 -17.31
C LEU A 19 -3.64 4.16 -17.01
N LEU A 20 -2.74 4.36 -17.99
CA LEU A 20 -1.48 5.10 -17.82
C LEU A 20 -1.17 6.03 -19.03
N ASN A 21 -0.53 7.19 -18.77
CA ASN A 21 -0.16 8.24 -19.73
C ASN A 21 1.35 8.24 -20.06
N ASN A 22 1.83 9.07 -21.00
CA ASN A 22 3.22 9.07 -21.51
C ASN A 22 4.34 9.04 -20.46
N ARG A 23 4.20 9.70 -19.29
CA ARG A 23 5.20 9.61 -18.20
C ARG A 23 5.39 8.19 -17.67
N GLN A 24 4.35 7.36 -17.75
CA GLN A 24 4.36 5.98 -17.27
C GLN A 24 4.80 4.97 -18.33
N TYR A 25 4.88 5.35 -19.62
CA TYR A 25 5.62 4.57 -20.62
C TYR A 25 7.13 4.56 -20.31
N ILE A 26 7.68 5.72 -19.91
CA ILE A 26 9.07 5.83 -19.44
C ILE A 26 9.27 4.97 -18.19
N SER A 27 8.39 5.11 -17.19
CA SER A 27 8.44 4.30 -15.96
C SER A 27 8.26 2.79 -16.19
N ALA A 28 7.49 2.37 -17.20
CA ALA A 28 7.38 0.98 -17.60
C ALA A 28 8.68 0.44 -18.22
N LYS A 29 9.42 1.26 -18.98
CA LYS A 29 10.74 0.91 -19.52
C LYS A 29 11.80 0.83 -18.41
N GLU A 30 11.82 1.79 -17.50
CA GLU A 30 12.69 1.76 -16.30
C GLU A 30 12.41 0.51 -15.43
N GLY A 31 11.13 0.18 -15.24
CA GLY A 31 10.70 -1.03 -14.53
C GLY A 31 11.07 -2.34 -15.24
N LEU A 32 11.15 -2.34 -16.57
CA LEU A 32 11.60 -3.48 -17.38
C LEU A 32 13.12 -3.68 -17.20
N GLU A 33 13.91 -2.62 -17.39
CA GLU A 33 15.37 -2.65 -17.21
C GLU A 33 15.78 -3.04 -15.78
N PHE A 34 15.03 -2.60 -14.77
CA PHE A 34 15.19 -3.02 -13.37
C PHE A 34 14.91 -4.52 -13.19
N ALA A 35 13.78 -5.03 -13.73
CA ALA A 35 13.40 -6.42 -13.58
C ALA A 35 14.36 -7.39 -14.31
N GLU A 36 14.81 -7.04 -15.51
CA GLU A 36 15.85 -7.78 -16.22
C GLU A 36 17.18 -7.80 -15.45
N THR A 37 17.53 -6.66 -14.83
CA THR A 37 18.74 -6.56 -13.99
C THR A 37 18.62 -7.40 -12.71
N ALA A 38 17.44 -7.45 -12.08
CA ALA A 38 17.17 -8.34 -10.95
C ALA A 38 17.30 -9.83 -11.34
N ILE A 39 16.76 -10.24 -12.48
CA ILE A 39 16.91 -11.60 -13.03
C ILE A 39 18.39 -11.92 -13.30
N ARG A 40 19.11 -10.99 -13.96
CA ARG A 40 20.53 -11.15 -14.32
C ARG A 40 21.42 -11.31 -13.08
N THR A 41 21.23 -10.48 -12.07
CA THR A 41 21.95 -10.54 -10.79
C THR A 41 21.62 -11.82 -10.01
N THR A 42 20.35 -12.23 -10.00
CA THR A 42 19.92 -13.49 -9.35
C THR A 42 20.56 -14.70 -10.02
N LYS A 43 20.49 -14.81 -11.36
CA LYS A 43 21.12 -15.89 -12.12
C LYS A 43 22.65 -15.93 -11.94
N SER A 44 23.30 -14.77 -11.88
CA SER A 44 24.75 -14.66 -11.57
C SER A 44 25.10 -15.14 -10.15
N SER A 45 24.28 -14.80 -9.16
CA SER A 45 24.44 -15.27 -7.77
C SER A 45 24.31 -16.80 -7.65
N TYR A 46 23.32 -17.40 -8.33
CA TYR A 46 23.13 -18.85 -8.33
C TYR A 46 24.22 -19.60 -9.13
N ALA A 47 24.66 -19.06 -10.27
CA ALA A 47 25.83 -19.58 -10.99
C ALA A 47 27.10 -19.55 -10.11
N SER A 48 27.30 -18.49 -9.33
CA SER A 48 28.40 -18.37 -8.37
C SER A 48 28.31 -19.34 -7.18
N GLN A 49 27.14 -19.91 -6.91
CA GLN A 49 26.94 -20.98 -5.93
C GLN A 49 27.16 -22.35 -6.54
N LEU A 50 26.67 -22.60 -7.75
CA LEU A 50 26.93 -23.84 -8.51
C LEU A 50 28.43 -24.03 -8.73
N ASN A 51 29.15 -23.01 -9.21
CA ASN A 51 30.61 -23.07 -9.37
C ASN A 51 31.36 -23.42 -8.07
N LYS A 52 30.84 -23.08 -6.89
CA LYS A 52 31.43 -23.47 -5.59
C LYS A 52 31.11 -24.93 -5.24
N LEU A 53 29.93 -25.40 -5.62
CA LEU A 53 29.51 -26.79 -5.46
C LEU A 53 30.34 -27.71 -6.37
N ASP A 54 30.53 -27.32 -7.63
CA ASP A 54 31.37 -28.03 -8.61
C ASP A 54 32.83 -28.14 -8.17
N ASN A 55 33.41 -27.06 -7.65
CA ASN A 55 34.75 -27.06 -7.05
C ASN A 55 34.85 -27.93 -5.77
N SER A 56 33.75 -28.08 -5.02
CA SER A 56 33.70 -28.94 -3.83
C SER A 56 33.60 -30.42 -4.20
N PHE A 57 32.85 -30.73 -5.25
CA PHE A 57 32.77 -32.07 -5.83
C PHE A 57 34.09 -32.49 -6.50
N SER A 58 34.65 -31.65 -7.36
CA SER A 58 35.97 -31.88 -8.01
C SER A 58 37.15 -32.02 -7.04
N THR A 59 36.99 -31.63 -5.77
CA THR A 59 38.00 -31.84 -4.72
C THR A 59 37.68 -33.03 -3.79
N ASN A 60 36.75 -33.90 -4.19
CA ASN A 60 36.26 -35.07 -3.45
C ASN A 60 35.74 -34.77 -2.02
N LYS A 61 35.26 -33.53 -1.78
CA LYS A 61 34.72 -33.10 -0.48
C LYS A 61 33.22 -33.33 -0.34
N LEU A 62 32.57 -33.87 -1.37
CA LEU A 62 31.14 -34.05 -1.45
C LEU A 62 30.81 -35.37 -2.17
N SER A 63 29.81 -36.11 -1.70
CA SER A 63 29.34 -37.31 -2.39
C SER A 63 28.59 -36.95 -3.69
N GLN A 64 28.50 -37.89 -4.64
CA GLN A 64 27.68 -37.73 -5.84
C GLN A 64 26.21 -37.44 -5.48
N GLU A 65 25.64 -38.20 -4.53
CA GLU A 65 24.25 -38.02 -4.10
C GLU A 65 24.03 -36.62 -3.50
N ASP A 66 24.93 -36.15 -2.64
CA ASP A 66 24.84 -34.80 -2.06
C ASP A 66 25.05 -33.70 -3.10
N TYR A 67 25.93 -33.91 -4.09
CA TYR A 67 26.13 -33.00 -5.21
C TYR A 67 24.85 -32.85 -6.04
N ASP A 68 24.23 -33.95 -6.46
CA ASP A 68 23.01 -33.92 -7.27
C ASP A 68 21.83 -33.31 -6.48
N LYS A 69 21.71 -33.67 -5.19
CA LYS A 69 20.68 -33.19 -4.26
C LYS A 69 20.82 -31.70 -3.95
N GLN A 70 22.04 -31.16 -3.87
CA GLN A 70 22.29 -29.71 -3.71
C GLN A 70 22.11 -28.97 -5.05
N THR A 71 22.58 -29.54 -6.16
CA THR A 71 22.40 -28.99 -7.51
C THR A 71 20.92 -28.85 -7.86
N PHE A 72 20.11 -29.87 -7.59
CA PHE A 72 18.65 -29.84 -7.79
C PHE A 72 17.98 -28.76 -6.93
N ARG A 73 18.37 -28.64 -5.65
CA ARG A 73 17.86 -27.58 -4.75
C ARG A 73 18.19 -26.18 -5.25
N LEU A 74 19.43 -25.92 -5.68
CA LEU A 74 19.84 -24.62 -6.21
C LEU A 74 19.12 -24.27 -7.52
N LYS A 75 19.00 -25.22 -8.45
CA LYS A 75 18.27 -25.01 -9.72
C LYS A 75 16.78 -24.71 -9.47
N ARG A 76 16.14 -25.46 -8.57
CA ARG A 76 14.71 -25.25 -8.23
C ARG A 76 14.46 -23.96 -7.45
N GLN A 77 15.38 -23.53 -6.57
CA GLN A 77 15.25 -22.23 -5.89
C GLN A 77 15.47 -21.07 -6.87
N LEU A 78 16.41 -21.17 -7.81
CA LEU A 78 16.59 -20.18 -8.87
C LEU A 78 15.33 -20.02 -9.73
N GLU A 79 14.65 -21.11 -10.07
CA GLU A 79 13.37 -21.09 -10.80
C GLU A 79 12.28 -20.35 -10.01
N ILE A 80 12.13 -20.66 -8.71
CA ILE A 80 11.18 -20.00 -7.80
C ILE A 80 11.50 -18.49 -7.65
N ASP A 81 12.78 -18.13 -7.54
CA ASP A 81 13.21 -16.75 -7.33
C ASP A 81 13.08 -15.90 -8.61
N CYS A 82 13.25 -16.49 -9.81
CA CYS A 82 13.16 -15.78 -11.09
C CYS A 82 11.74 -15.74 -11.69
N ALA A 83 10.90 -16.76 -11.50
CA ALA A 83 9.59 -16.85 -12.16
C ALA A 83 8.66 -15.62 -11.96
N PRO A 84 8.60 -14.97 -10.77
CA PRO A 84 7.80 -13.75 -10.59
C PRO A 84 8.30 -12.58 -11.44
N TRP A 85 9.62 -12.44 -11.58
CA TRP A 85 10.23 -11.39 -12.41
C TRP A 85 10.07 -11.66 -13.90
N GLU A 86 10.19 -12.92 -14.34
CA GLU A 86 10.00 -13.29 -15.75
C GLU A 86 8.54 -13.09 -16.19
N LEU A 87 7.57 -13.34 -15.30
CA LEU A 87 6.16 -12.99 -15.52
C LEU A 87 5.94 -11.46 -15.57
N TYR A 88 6.61 -10.71 -14.71
CA TYR A 88 6.54 -9.24 -14.67
C TYR A 88 7.14 -8.60 -15.93
N VAL A 89 8.33 -9.04 -16.36
CA VAL A 89 8.96 -8.70 -17.65
C VAL A 89 7.99 -8.96 -18.80
N LYS A 90 7.46 -10.17 -18.90
CA LYS A 90 6.50 -10.57 -19.96
C LYS A 90 5.22 -9.73 -19.97
N LYS A 91 4.82 -9.13 -18.83
CA LYS A 91 3.70 -8.19 -18.77
C LYS A 91 4.10 -6.77 -19.19
N LEU A 92 5.28 -6.29 -18.80
CA LEU A 92 5.79 -4.98 -19.20
C LEU A 92 6.09 -4.90 -20.71
N SER A 93 6.70 -5.93 -21.31
CA SER A 93 6.95 -5.97 -22.76
C SER A 93 5.64 -5.79 -23.56
N ARG A 94 4.59 -6.55 -23.20
CA ARG A 94 3.26 -6.44 -23.83
C ARG A 94 2.62 -5.05 -23.68
N LEU A 95 2.83 -4.39 -22.54
CA LEU A 95 2.35 -3.02 -22.34
C LEU A 95 3.12 -2.02 -23.21
N ILE A 96 4.44 -2.17 -23.31
CA ILE A 96 5.29 -1.33 -24.16
C ILE A 96 4.89 -1.50 -25.64
N GLU A 97 4.74 -2.75 -26.11
CA GLU A 97 4.24 -3.11 -27.45
C GLU A 97 2.87 -2.46 -27.76
N GLN A 98 1.92 -2.52 -26.82
CA GLN A 98 0.57 -1.97 -26.98
C GLN A 98 0.54 -0.43 -27.03
N TYR A 99 1.56 0.25 -26.51
CA TYR A 99 1.68 1.71 -26.61
C TYR A 99 2.47 2.13 -27.86
N SER A 100 3.56 1.44 -28.20
CA SER A 100 4.31 1.70 -29.44
C SER A 100 3.41 1.57 -30.68
N SER A 101 2.58 0.53 -30.74
CA SER A 101 1.60 0.30 -31.82
C SER A 101 0.42 1.28 -31.86
N LYS A 102 0.26 2.16 -30.85
CA LYS A 102 -0.71 3.27 -30.85
C LYS A 102 -0.08 4.63 -31.19
N SER A 103 1.23 4.69 -31.36
CA SER A 103 1.98 5.94 -31.54
C SER A 103 2.38 6.25 -32.99
N GLU A 104 1.97 5.44 -33.97
CA GLU A 104 2.10 5.78 -35.39
C GLU A 104 1.03 6.80 -35.83
N PRO A 105 1.39 8.03 -36.24
CA PRO A 105 0.46 8.94 -36.87
C PRO A 105 0.21 8.51 -38.32
N GLN A 106 -1.04 8.62 -38.79
CA GLN A 106 -1.38 8.33 -40.20
C GLN A 106 -0.76 9.38 -41.14
N GLN A 107 0.49 9.17 -41.57
CA GLN A 107 1.08 9.88 -42.70
C GLN A 107 0.52 9.36 -44.03
N ASN A 108 -0.74 9.66 -44.31
CA ASN A 108 -1.31 9.35 -45.63
C ASN A 108 -2.27 10.45 -46.11
N ASN A 109 -1.70 11.56 -46.59
CA ASN A 109 -2.20 12.28 -47.76
C ASN A 109 -1.16 13.29 -48.28
N LYS A 110 -0.37 12.88 -49.28
CA LYS A 110 0.40 13.81 -50.12
C LYS A 110 -0.52 14.37 -51.21
N ARG A 111 -0.81 15.68 -51.18
CA ARG A 111 -1.05 16.46 -52.41
C ARG A 111 -0.30 17.79 -52.36
N THR A 112 0.44 18.01 -53.45
CA THR A 112 1.12 19.24 -53.86
C THR A 112 0.12 20.42 -53.94
N PHE A 113 0.51 21.71 -53.92
CA PHE A 113 1.57 22.34 -54.72
C PHE A 113 2.01 23.72 -54.13
N ASN A 114 2.90 24.42 -54.83
CA ASN A 114 3.45 25.76 -54.52
C ASN A 114 2.37 26.86 -54.36
N GLN A 115 2.59 28.09 -53.85
CA GLN A 115 3.78 28.96 -53.99
C GLN A 115 3.88 30.04 -52.86
N SER A 116 4.52 31.19 -53.11
CA SER A 116 5.17 32.04 -52.10
C SER A 116 4.61 33.47 -51.90
N SER A 117 5.05 34.10 -50.79
CA SER A 117 5.41 35.52 -50.64
C SER A 117 4.41 36.60 -50.11
N SER A 118 4.88 37.25 -49.02
CA SER A 118 4.87 38.70 -48.72
C SER A 118 3.62 39.47 -48.25
N MET A 119 3.91 40.56 -47.53
CA MET A 119 3.05 41.43 -46.70
C MET A 119 1.94 42.22 -47.42
N LYS A 120 0.84 42.52 -46.70
CA LYS A 120 0.42 43.91 -46.36
C LYS A 120 -0.72 43.98 -45.31
N LYS A 121 -1.21 45.19 -45.00
CA LYS A 121 -1.94 45.57 -43.76
C LYS A 121 -3.47 45.77 -43.92
N LEU A 122 -4.25 45.33 -42.90
CA LEU A 122 -5.56 45.86 -42.45
C LEU A 122 -6.75 45.90 -43.47
N PRO A 123 -8.02 46.23 -43.08
CA PRO A 123 -8.58 46.54 -41.75
C PRO A 123 -9.77 45.65 -41.31
N ILE A 124 -10.44 46.05 -40.22
CA ILE A 124 -11.63 45.44 -39.59
C ILE A 124 -12.94 45.85 -40.30
N PRO A 125 -13.96 44.98 -40.33
CA PRO A 125 -15.34 45.42 -40.07
C PRO A 125 -16.03 44.66 -38.92
N LYS A 126 -16.97 45.32 -38.23
CA LYS A 126 -17.86 44.74 -37.20
C LYS A 126 -19.29 44.65 -37.77
N ARG A 127 -20.05 43.57 -37.50
CA ARG A 127 -21.43 43.63 -36.92
C ARG A 127 -22.15 42.27 -36.79
N THR A 128 -23.17 42.27 -35.92
CA THR A 128 -24.40 41.43 -35.85
C THR A 128 -24.25 39.91 -36.00
N ARG A 129 -24.54 39.09 -34.98
CA ARG A 129 -25.83 38.94 -34.24
C ARG A 129 -26.97 38.43 -35.14
N ILE A 130 -27.21 37.12 -35.10
CA ILE A 130 -28.52 36.52 -35.39
C ILE A 130 -29.00 35.87 -34.09
N THR A 131 -30.21 36.23 -33.68
CA THR A 131 -30.97 35.54 -32.63
C THR A 131 -32.03 34.67 -33.30
N PHE A 132 -32.24 33.46 -32.80
CA PHE A 132 -33.50 32.75 -33.01
C PHE A 132 -34.11 32.42 -31.64
N SER A 133 -35.41 32.71 -31.53
CA SER A 133 -36.17 32.57 -30.30
C SER A 133 -37.65 32.37 -30.64
N SER A 134 -38.18 31.23 -30.24
CA SER A 134 -39.62 30.93 -30.14
C SER A 134 -39.75 29.92 -28.99
N SER A 135 -40.45 30.20 -27.89
CA SER A 135 -41.89 30.54 -27.74
C SER A 135 -42.79 29.37 -28.17
N SER A 136 -43.81 28.96 -27.42
CA SER A 136 -44.28 29.34 -26.07
C SER A 136 -45.16 28.18 -25.55
N SER A 137 -45.44 27.98 -24.26
CA SER A 137 -46.57 28.60 -23.51
C SER A 137 -47.10 27.55 -22.51
N ASP A 138 -47.97 27.81 -21.53
CA ASP A 138 -48.11 28.90 -20.54
C ASP A 138 -49.10 28.42 -19.46
N SER A 139 -48.91 28.76 -18.17
CA SER A 139 -49.97 28.75 -17.13
C SER A 139 -49.54 29.52 -15.88
N ASP A 140 -50.32 30.55 -15.55
CA ASP A 140 -50.28 31.41 -14.36
C ASP A 140 -50.29 30.67 -13.00
N THR A 141 -49.54 31.04 -11.94
CA THR A 141 -49.57 32.26 -11.06
C THR A 141 -50.79 32.26 -10.09
N PRO A 142 -50.85 33.00 -8.93
CA PRO A 142 -50.04 34.17 -8.53
C PRO A 142 -49.65 34.39 -7.03
N ILE A 143 -48.75 35.37 -6.79
CA ILE A 143 -48.63 36.33 -5.63
C ILE A 143 -48.44 35.72 -4.20
N ALA A 144 -47.51 36.14 -3.31
CA ALA A 144 -46.78 37.40 -3.04
C ALA A 144 -45.42 37.11 -2.30
N ILE A 145 -44.58 38.00 -1.73
CA ILE A 145 -44.40 39.48 -1.67
C ILE A 145 -42.91 39.80 -1.31
N ILE A 146 -42.51 41.09 -1.21
CA ILE A 146 -41.20 41.56 -0.66
C ILE A 146 -41.41 42.86 0.16
N PRO A 147 -40.60 43.19 1.19
CA PRO A 147 -39.32 43.93 1.02
C PRO A 147 -38.17 43.38 1.93
N ALA A 148 -36.86 43.58 1.73
CA ALA A 148 -36.00 44.56 1.01
C ALA A 148 -35.48 45.76 1.84
N THR A 149 -34.19 45.71 2.23
CA THR A 149 -33.23 46.79 2.59
C THR A 149 -31.93 46.10 3.09
N THR A 150 -30.70 46.62 3.11
CA THR A 150 -29.79 47.45 2.26
C THR A 150 -28.59 47.82 3.16
N GLU A 151 -27.44 48.20 2.58
CA GLU A 151 -26.26 48.81 3.27
C GLU A 151 -25.38 47.87 4.13
N LYS A 152 -24.07 48.08 4.36
CA LYS A 152 -23.02 48.94 3.73
C LYS A 152 -21.62 48.33 4.04
N LYS A 153 -20.58 48.66 3.25
CA LYS A 153 -19.16 48.46 3.63
C LYS A 153 -18.69 49.61 4.55
N PRO A 154 -17.61 49.41 5.33
CA PRO A 154 -16.35 50.04 4.93
C PRO A 154 -15.09 49.14 5.08
N VAL A 155 -13.96 49.64 4.57
CA VAL A 155 -12.59 49.12 4.73
C VAL A 155 -11.68 50.31 5.05
N PRO A 156 -10.81 50.20 6.07
CA PRO A 156 -9.39 50.52 5.88
C PRO A 156 -8.49 49.50 6.64
N THR A 157 -7.15 49.52 6.63
CA THR A 157 -6.16 50.46 6.06
C THR A 157 -4.95 49.67 5.54
N VAL A 158 -4.17 50.24 4.61
CA VAL A 158 -2.84 49.73 4.23
C VAL A 158 -1.77 50.36 5.13
N ILE A 159 -0.76 49.58 5.54
CA ILE A 159 0.54 50.09 6.02
C ILE A 159 1.65 49.55 5.11
N LYS A 160 2.58 50.42 4.72
CA LYS A 160 3.83 50.10 4.01
C LYS A 160 5.00 50.74 4.77
N GLN A 161 6.05 49.97 5.02
CA GLN A 161 7.42 50.39 5.32
C GLN A 161 8.25 49.11 5.60
N ASP A 162 9.55 49.03 5.34
CA ASP A 162 10.30 49.52 4.17
C ASP A 162 11.54 48.62 3.98
N SER A 163 12.24 48.74 2.85
CA SER A 163 13.34 47.82 2.48
C SER A 163 14.67 48.10 3.18
N SER A 164 15.42 47.04 3.51
CA SER A 164 16.89 47.07 3.48
C SER A 164 17.45 45.70 3.06
N THR A 165 18.61 45.71 2.40
CA THR A 165 19.21 44.54 1.75
C THR A 165 20.67 44.42 2.16
N ILE A 166 21.08 43.28 2.73
CA ILE A 166 22.48 42.92 3.00
C ILE A 166 22.71 41.45 2.59
N THR A 167 23.93 41.14 2.18
CA THR A 167 24.33 39.95 1.40
C THR A 167 24.91 38.80 2.21
N ASP A 168 24.54 37.57 1.82
CA ASP A 168 25.30 36.32 1.90
C ASP A 168 25.78 35.88 3.32
N PRO A 169 26.63 34.84 3.46
CA PRO A 169 26.10 33.50 3.71
C PRO A 169 26.58 32.88 5.03
N LEU A 170 25.75 32.05 5.68
CA LEU A 170 26.11 31.41 6.96
C LEU A 170 26.01 29.89 6.95
N GLU A 171 26.99 29.29 7.62
CA GLU A 171 27.20 27.85 7.75
C GLU A 171 26.20 27.19 8.71
N PHE A 172 25.90 25.91 8.47
CA PHE A 172 25.08 25.10 9.38
C PHE A 172 25.86 24.67 10.64
N SER A 173 25.99 25.58 11.60
CA SER A 173 26.53 25.24 12.92
C SER A 173 25.50 24.46 13.75
N LEU A 174 25.76 23.17 13.98
CA LEU A 174 24.88 22.30 14.77
C LEU A 174 24.98 22.60 16.26
N ARG A 175 24.03 23.37 16.81
CA ARG A 175 23.89 23.60 18.26
C ARG A 175 22.44 23.43 18.72
N SER A 176 22.16 22.31 19.40
CA SER A 176 20.87 22.00 20.02
C SER A 176 20.66 22.77 21.33
N PRO A 177 19.44 23.24 21.65
CA PRO A 177 19.15 23.85 22.95
C PRO A 177 19.03 22.78 24.06
N PHE A 178 19.75 22.98 25.17
CA PHE A 178 19.57 22.23 26.42
C PHE A 178 18.60 22.96 27.37
N PRO A 179 17.72 22.26 28.10
CA PRO A 179 17.18 22.73 29.37
C PRO A 179 18.18 22.50 30.52
N ALA A 180 17.87 23.08 31.69
CA ALA A 180 18.77 23.29 32.83
C ALA A 180 19.49 22.04 33.42
N THR A 181 20.60 22.33 34.10
CA THR A 181 21.43 21.40 34.89
C THR A 181 20.72 20.79 36.10
N PRO A 182 21.23 19.64 36.56
CA PRO A 182 21.54 19.50 37.99
C PRO A 182 23.03 19.21 38.24
N ASN A 183 23.56 19.85 39.28
CA ASN A 183 24.79 19.53 40.03
C ASN A 183 25.99 18.93 39.26
N ILE A 184 26.92 19.80 38.87
CA ILE A 184 28.30 19.40 38.51
C ILE A 184 28.98 18.85 39.77
N ILE A 185 29.10 17.52 39.89
CA ILE A 185 30.01 16.91 40.86
C ILE A 185 31.42 17.03 40.28
N SER A 186 32.19 17.99 40.80
CA SER A 186 33.58 18.22 40.45
C SER A 186 34.48 17.12 41.04
N PHE A 187 34.57 15.98 40.34
CA PHE A 187 35.49 14.91 40.69
C PHE A 187 36.95 15.39 40.59
N THR A 188 37.56 15.64 41.75
CA THR A 188 38.99 15.94 41.89
C THR A 188 39.82 14.79 41.32
N ALA A 189 40.76 15.10 40.43
CA ALA A 189 41.52 14.10 39.69
C ALA A 189 42.50 13.31 40.59
N GLN A 190 42.09 12.12 41.03
CA GLN A 190 43.03 11.09 41.48
C GLN A 190 43.42 10.23 40.27
N THR A 191 44.52 10.61 39.60
CA THR A 191 45.08 9.88 38.45
C THR A 191 45.84 8.62 38.89
N ASN A 192 45.13 7.72 39.58
CA ASN A 192 45.62 6.38 39.87
C ASN A 192 45.63 5.59 38.57
N ASN A 193 46.78 5.55 37.89
CA ASN A 193 47.04 4.79 36.67
C ASN A 193 47.10 3.27 36.95
N ILE A 194 46.00 2.73 37.48
CA ILE A 194 45.77 1.29 37.60
C ILE A 194 45.02 0.89 36.32
N THR A 195 45.77 0.56 35.27
CA THR A 195 45.25 -0.11 34.08
C THR A 195 44.93 -1.58 34.38
N GLN A 196 44.03 -1.81 35.35
CA GLN A 196 43.30 -3.06 35.48
C GLN A 196 42.55 -3.26 34.17
N ARG A 197 43.09 -4.14 33.32
CA ARG A 197 42.57 -4.42 31.99
C ARG A 197 41.29 -5.24 32.10
N ILE A 198 40.18 -4.56 32.35
CA ILE A 198 38.85 -5.16 32.53
C ILE A 198 38.60 -6.10 31.33
N PRO A 199 38.24 -7.38 31.54
CA PRO A 199 37.99 -8.30 30.45
C PRO A 199 36.91 -7.77 29.51
N LEU A 200 37.18 -7.74 28.20
CA LEU A 200 36.24 -7.23 27.18
C LEU A 200 34.87 -7.94 27.25
N GLN A 201 34.86 -9.23 27.63
CA GLN A 201 33.64 -9.98 27.88
C GLN A 201 32.81 -9.36 29.03
N HIS A 202 33.43 -8.98 30.14
CA HIS A 202 32.74 -8.35 31.26
C HIS A 202 32.19 -6.96 30.88
N ILE A 203 32.96 -6.17 30.12
CA ILE A 203 32.47 -4.89 29.57
C ILE A 203 31.24 -5.14 28.67
N ASN A 204 31.27 -6.19 27.84
CA ASN A 204 30.15 -6.57 26.98
C ASN A 204 28.91 -7.08 27.76
N GLU A 205 29.11 -7.80 28.86
CA GLU A 205 28.03 -8.23 29.76
C GLU A 205 27.35 -7.05 30.47
N ILE A 206 28.13 -6.07 30.95
CA ILE A 206 27.60 -4.83 31.52
C ILE A 206 26.89 -4.00 30.44
N ALA A 207 27.48 -3.87 29.25
CA ALA A 207 26.89 -3.16 28.12
C ALA A 207 25.53 -3.76 27.69
N ALA A 208 25.42 -5.09 27.63
CA ALA A 208 24.17 -5.77 27.35
C ALA A 208 23.10 -5.51 28.42
N LYS A 209 23.48 -5.47 29.71
CA LYS A 209 22.58 -5.07 30.81
C LYS A 209 22.11 -3.63 30.67
N GLN A 210 22.99 -2.69 30.29
CA GLN A 210 22.59 -1.28 30.08
C GLN A 210 21.66 -1.09 28.87
N ILE A 211 21.78 -1.92 27.83
CA ILE A 211 20.83 -1.96 26.70
C ILE A 211 19.43 -2.36 27.19
N VAL A 212 19.33 -3.45 27.98
CA VAL A 212 18.05 -3.90 28.56
C VAL A 212 17.45 -2.84 29.48
N LEU A 213 18.23 -2.27 30.41
CA LEU A 213 17.74 -1.22 31.31
C LEU A 213 17.21 0.03 30.57
N LEU A 214 17.89 0.48 29.51
CA LEU A 214 17.40 1.59 28.68
C LEU A 214 16.10 1.24 27.92
N HIS A 215 15.93 -0.02 27.51
CA HIS A 215 14.70 -0.50 26.89
C HIS A 215 13.54 -0.57 27.89
N ASP A 216 13.78 -1.10 29.09
CA ASP A 216 12.79 -1.28 30.16
C ASP A 216 12.33 0.06 30.75
N GLU A 217 13.22 1.06 30.82
CA GLU A 217 12.87 2.46 31.08
C GLU A 217 12.06 3.13 29.94
N GLY A 218 11.79 2.40 28.85
CA GLY A 218 11.08 2.89 27.67
C GLY A 218 11.86 3.99 26.93
N GLN A 219 13.18 4.08 27.08
CA GLN A 219 14.01 5.06 26.37
C GLN A 219 14.44 4.54 24.99
N LEU A 220 14.76 5.44 24.06
CA LEU A 220 15.41 5.07 22.80
C LEU A 220 16.85 4.65 23.12
N VAL A 221 17.20 3.38 22.88
CA VAL A 221 18.52 2.84 23.25
C VAL A 221 19.57 3.25 22.21
N ARG A 222 20.17 4.45 22.32
CA ARG A 222 21.27 4.87 21.42
C ARG A 222 22.60 4.35 21.94
N TRP A 223 23.51 3.99 21.03
CA TRP A 223 24.84 3.51 21.40
C TRP A 223 25.63 4.52 22.27
N ASN A 224 25.43 5.82 22.07
CA ASN A 224 25.99 6.88 22.92
C ASN A 224 25.49 6.80 24.38
N ASP A 225 24.20 6.53 24.60
CA ASP A 225 23.63 6.45 25.95
C ASP A 225 24.13 5.19 26.68
N VAL A 226 24.23 4.09 25.94
CA VAL A 226 24.83 2.82 26.42
C VAL A 226 26.28 3.03 26.83
N ILE A 227 27.10 3.69 25.99
CA ILE A 227 28.49 4.05 26.30
C ILE A 227 28.56 4.93 27.54
N TRP A 228 27.75 5.99 27.62
CA TRP A 228 27.73 6.88 28.79
C TRP A 228 27.38 6.13 30.08
N ARG A 229 26.39 5.23 30.07
CA ARG A 229 26.06 4.39 31.24
C ARG A 229 27.18 3.42 31.63
N ILE A 230 27.91 2.85 30.68
CA ILE A 230 29.08 2.00 30.94
C ILE A 230 30.19 2.81 31.61
N LEU A 231 30.46 4.02 31.11
CA LEU A 231 31.47 4.93 31.66
C LEU A 231 31.13 5.36 33.10
N VAL A 232 29.86 5.72 33.36
CA VAL A 232 29.36 6.02 34.71
C VAL A 232 29.46 4.79 35.62
N TYR A 233 29.10 3.60 35.15
CA TYR A 233 29.16 2.35 35.93
C TYR A 233 30.59 2.01 36.39
N PHE A 234 31.57 2.08 35.48
CA PHE A 234 32.98 1.83 35.81
C PHE A 234 33.68 3.04 36.47
N ARG A 235 33.03 4.20 36.56
CA ARG A 235 33.57 5.49 37.06
C ARG A 235 34.77 5.99 36.25
N VAL A 236 34.67 5.90 34.93
CA VAL A 236 35.73 6.20 33.97
C VAL A 236 35.28 7.28 32.98
N GLN A 237 36.19 8.14 32.50
CA GLN A 237 35.86 9.27 31.62
C GLN A 237 35.78 8.91 30.12
N ASP A 238 36.58 7.94 29.65
CA ASP A 238 36.61 7.50 28.25
C ASP A 238 36.74 5.98 28.10
N ILE A 239 36.30 5.44 26.96
CA ILE A 239 36.36 4.01 26.65
C ILE A 239 37.80 3.48 26.48
N GLY A 240 38.75 4.33 26.09
CA GLY A 240 40.17 3.99 26.02
C GLY A 240 40.73 3.59 27.40
N ASN A 241 40.29 4.25 28.47
CA ASN A 241 40.65 3.91 29.85
C ASN A 241 40.07 2.56 30.33
N LEU A 242 39.04 2.02 29.66
CA LEU A 242 38.56 0.64 29.88
C LEU A 242 39.44 -0.40 29.12
N GLY A 243 40.51 0.03 28.44
CA GLY A 243 41.34 -0.82 27.59
C GLY A 243 40.74 -1.09 26.21
N VAL A 244 39.73 -0.31 25.80
CA VAL A 244 38.93 -0.54 24.58
C VAL A 244 39.07 0.66 23.64
N GLY A 245 39.87 0.53 22.58
CA GLY A 245 40.18 1.67 21.70
C GLY A 245 39.03 2.23 20.86
N ARG A 246 37.89 1.53 20.73
CA ARG A 246 36.67 1.98 20.04
C ARG A 246 35.42 1.25 20.55
N ALA A 247 34.28 1.93 20.58
CA ALA A 247 32.98 1.37 20.97
C ALA A 247 32.55 0.14 20.13
N ASP A 248 32.89 0.09 18.84
CA ASP A 248 32.56 -1.02 17.93
C ASP A 248 33.33 -2.33 18.23
N LYS A 249 34.26 -2.31 19.19
CA LYS A 249 34.91 -3.54 19.69
C LYS A 249 34.10 -4.25 20.77
N ILE A 250 33.04 -3.64 21.30
CA ILE A 250 32.09 -4.27 22.22
C ILE A 250 30.95 -4.87 21.40
N ALA A 251 30.86 -6.20 21.36
CA ALA A 251 30.03 -6.93 20.40
C ALA A 251 28.53 -6.57 20.45
N CYS A 252 27.95 -6.32 21.62
CA CYS A 252 26.56 -5.88 21.74
C CYS A 252 26.34 -4.45 21.23
N ILE A 253 27.34 -3.56 21.31
CA ILE A 253 27.26 -2.18 20.82
C ILE A 253 27.43 -2.15 19.29
N ASP A 254 28.35 -2.95 18.75
CA ASP A 254 28.46 -3.22 17.31
C ASP A 254 27.15 -3.79 16.74
N ASN A 255 26.52 -4.74 17.42
CA ASN A 255 25.21 -5.27 17.04
C ASN A 255 24.08 -4.22 17.12
N LEU A 256 24.08 -3.36 18.16
CA LEU A 256 23.14 -2.25 18.30
C LEU A 256 23.29 -1.24 17.14
N ILE A 257 24.52 -0.83 16.82
CA ILE A 257 24.82 0.07 15.70
C ILE A 257 24.37 -0.54 14.37
N ARG A 258 24.67 -1.83 14.11
CA ARG A 258 24.19 -2.52 12.90
C ARG A 258 22.67 -2.61 12.85
N THR A 259 22.01 -2.83 13.98
CA THR A 259 20.54 -2.89 14.09
C THR A 259 19.92 -1.52 13.78
N GLN A 260 20.42 -0.45 14.40
CA GLN A 260 19.97 0.92 14.13
C GLN A 260 20.20 1.33 12.68
N ASN A 261 21.34 0.99 12.08
CA ASN A 261 21.63 1.30 10.68
C ASN A 261 20.70 0.53 9.71
N LYS A 262 20.45 -0.76 9.95
CA LYS A 262 19.48 -1.56 9.18
C LYS A 262 18.07 -0.96 9.26
N ILE A 263 17.62 -0.56 10.44
CA ILE A 263 16.32 0.10 10.63
C ILE A 263 16.29 1.43 9.88
N ASN A 264 17.31 2.27 10.04
CA ASN A 264 17.38 3.56 9.35
C ASN A 264 17.29 3.42 7.83
N ILE A 265 17.94 2.41 7.23
CA ILE A 265 17.88 2.11 5.79
C ILE A 265 16.47 1.61 5.40
N TYR A 266 15.88 0.71 6.18
CA TYR A 266 14.51 0.25 5.91
C TYR A 266 13.49 1.39 6.03
N LEU A 267 13.65 2.31 6.98
CA LEU A 267 12.78 3.48 7.11
C LEU A 267 12.92 4.45 5.93
N ASP A 268 14.10 4.59 5.32
CA ASP A 268 14.26 5.37 4.08
C ASP A 268 13.54 4.70 2.91
N ALA A 269 13.65 3.37 2.79
CA ALA A 269 12.91 2.60 1.79
C ALA A 269 11.39 2.73 2.01
N TYR A 270 10.91 2.49 3.24
CA TYR A 270 9.50 2.62 3.63
C TYR A 270 8.97 4.03 3.39
N ALA A 271 9.77 5.06 3.68
CA ALA A 271 9.44 6.45 3.36
C ALA A 271 9.24 6.68 1.86
N TYR A 272 9.99 5.97 1.00
CA TYR A 272 9.90 6.01 -0.46
C TYR A 272 8.74 5.21 -1.04
N TRP A 273 8.62 3.90 -0.78
CA TRP A 273 7.58 3.07 -1.41
C TRP A 273 6.21 3.18 -0.74
N GLN A 274 6.12 3.31 0.60
CA GLN A 274 4.83 3.19 1.26
C GLN A 274 3.98 4.48 1.13
N THR A 275 2.71 4.32 0.73
CA THR A 275 1.76 5.43 0.51
C THR A 275 0.82 5.64 1.70
N ILE A 276 0.37 4.53 2.32
CA ILE A 276 -0.38 4.50 3.57
C ILE A 276 0.30 3.48 4.47
N GLY A 277 0.56 3.83 5.73
CA GLY A 277 1.13 2.91 6.70
C GLY A 277 0.71 3.25 8.12
N THR A 278 0.57 2.24 8.95
CA THR A 278 0.36 2.42 10.40
C THR A 278 1.65 2.13 11.15
N LEU A 279 1.76 2.69 12.35
CA LEU A 279 2.87 2.42 13.25
C LEU A 279 2.90 0.93 13.65
N LYS A 280 1.74 0.27 13.71
CA LYS A 280 1.65 -1.14 14.12
C LYS A 280 2.15 -2.11 13.07
N GLU A 281 1.78 -1.90 11.82
CA GLU A 281 2.29 -2.72 10.72
C GLU A 281 3.80 -2.50 10.54
N LEU A 282 4.28 -1.27 10.80
CA LEU A 282 5.72 -0.96 10.79
C LEU A 282 6.49 -1.62 11.95
N GLU A 283 5.94 -1.69 13.17
CA GLU A 283 6.51 -2.51 14.26
C GLU A 283 6.65 -3.99 13.83
N ASN A 284 5.59 -4.55 13.24
CA ASN A 284 5.53 -5.95 12.83
C ASN A 284 6.52 -6.24 11.67
N ASP A 285 6.61 -5.35 10.68
CA ASP A 285 7.54 -5.51 9.55
C ASP A 285 9.00 -5.32 9.96
N LEU A 286 9.29 -4.41 10.90
CA LEU A 286 10.61 -4.31 11.52
C LEU A 286 10.96 -5.59 12.30
N ALA A 287 10.06 -6.14 13.11
CA ALA A 287 10.30 -7.41 13.81
C ALA A 287 10.65 -8.54 12.83
N ARG A 288 9.87 -8.69 11.75
CA ARG A 288 10.10 -9.68 10.67
C ARG A 288 11.47 -9.55 10.00
N ILE A 289 11.95 -8.34 9.74
CA ILE A 289 13.26 -8.08 9.09
C ILE A 289 14.44 -8.58 9.93
N PHE A 290 14.28 -8.64 11.25
CA PHE A 290 15.25 -9.17 12.19
C PHE A 290 14.94 -10.61 12.65
N PHE A 291 13.98 -11.27 12.00
CA PHE A 291 13.50 -12.62 12.36
C PHE A 291 13.03 -12.73 13.82
N LYS A 292 12.33 -11.69 14.29
CA LYS A 292 11.66 -11.62 15.60
C LYS A 292 10.15 -11.71 15.45
N ASN A 293 9.46 -12.11 16.52
CA ASN A 293 8.00 -12.10 16.58
C ASN A 293 7.52 -10.68 16.91
N ASP A 294 8.10 -10.09 17.94
CA ASP A 294 7.75 -8.76 18.44
C ASP A 294 8.89 -7.75 18.29
N TYR A 295 8.51 -6.49 18.06
CA TYR A 295 9.43 -5.36 17.94
C TYR A 295 10.25 -5.12 19.22
N ASN A 296 9.68 -5.42 20.39
CA ASN A 296 10.36 -5.27 21.68
C ASN A 296 11.59 -6.19 21.80
N GLU A 297 11.61 -7.35 21.12
CA GLU A 297 12.77 -8.25 21.09
C GLU A 297 14.04 -7.62 20.47
N LEU A 298 13.93 -6.44 19.86
CA LEU A 298 15.06 -5.70 19.30
C LEU A 298 15.84 -4.90 20.35
N LEU A 299 15.27 -4.68 21.56
CA LEU A 299 15.89 -3.94 22.67
C LEU A 299 16.41 -2.54 22.29
N ILE A 300 15.71 -1.88 21.36
CA ILE A 300 16.03 -0.53 20.86
C ILE A 300 15.18 0.59 21.48
N GLY A 301 14.21 0.23 22.32
CA GLY A 301 13.23 1.17 22.88
C GLY A 301 11.97 1.33 22.01
N PRO A 302 11.00 2.16 22.43
CA PRO A 302 9.74 2.36 21.70
C PRO A 302 9.94 3.01 20.32
N ILE A 303 9.25 2.50 19.30
CA ILE A 303 9.37 2.92 17.89
C ILE A 303 9.09 4.42 17.69
N GLU A 304 8.11 4.95 18.41
CA GLU A 304 7.67 6.35 18.39
C GLU A 304 8.76 7.34 18.84
N LYS A 305 9.77 6.87 19.59
CA LYS A 305 10.91 7.67 20.03
C LYS A 305 12.07 7.69 19.02
N GLN A 306 11.98 6.94 17.92
CA GLN A 306 12.98 7.01 16.84
C GLN A 306 12.80 8.30 16.02
N PRO A 307 13.86 9.12 15.79
CA PRO A 307 13.72 10.41 15.12
C PRO A 307 13.11 10.33 13.71
N LYS A 308 13.44 9.30 12.93
CA LYS A 308 12.83 9.08 11.60
C LYS A 308 11.33 8.76 11.70
N ILE A 309 10.90 8.03 12.71
CA ILE A 309 9.48 7.71 12.94
C ILE A 309 8.71 8.97 13.37
N GLU A 310 9.30 9.76 14.28
CA GLU A 310 8.76 11.03 14.76
C GLU A 310 8.49 12.00 13.60
N GLU A 311 9.35 12.00 12.58
CA GLU A 311 9.16 12.75 11.34
C GLU A 311 8.15 12.09 10.38
N LEU A 312 8.33 10.81 10.05
CA LEU A 312 7.53 10.10 9.05
C LEU A 312 6.04 10.00 9.41
N PHE A 313 5.71 10.04 10.70
CA PHE A 313 4.34 10.00 11.25
C PHE A 313 3.92 11.31 11.95
N ARG A 314 4.71 12.39 11.81
CA ARG A 314 4.44 13.74 12.38
C ARG A 314 4.26 13.79 13.92
N LEU A 315 4.85 12.84 14.65
CA LEU A 315 4.63 12.63 16.09
C LEU A 315 5.23 13.72 17.02
N ARG A 316 5.96 14.72 16.48
CA ARG A 316 6.69 15.75 17.26
C ARG A 316 5.88 16.45 18.36
N HIS A 317 4.57 16.54 18.17
CA HIS A 317 3.61 17.18 19.10
C HIS A 317 2.99 16.20 20.12
N ALA A 318 3.07 14.89 19.87
CA ALA A 318 2.45 13.83 20.66
C ALA A 318 3.44 13.11 21.61
N ARG A 319 4.63 13.67 21.84
CA ARG A 319 5.74 13.01 22.60
C ARG A 319 5.41 12.58 24.03
N ASN A 320 4.35 13.14 24.64
CA ASN A 320 3.84 12.79 25.96
C ASN A 320 2.42 12.18 25.92
N GLU A 321 1.88 11.91 24.72
CA GLU A 321 0.49 11.47 24.51
C GLU A 321 0.46 10.01 24.04
N HIS A 322 -0.54 9.24 24.47
CA HIS A 322 -0.64 7.82 24.11
C HIS A 322 -1.02 7.64 22.62
N ILE A 323 -0.08 7.15 21.81
CA ILE A 323 -0.30 6.86 20.39
C ILE A 323 -1.14 5.59 20.22
N LYS A 324 -2.15 5.63 19.35
CA LYS A 324 -3.10 4.54 19.12
C LYS A 324 -2.53 3.44 18.21
N LYS A 325 -1.69 2.58 18.79
CA LYS A 325 -1.00 1.46 18.12
C LYS A 325 -1.89 0.26 17.68
N ASP A 326 -3.21 0.38 17.74
CA ASP A 326 -4.12 -0.72 17.39
C ASP A 326 -4.59 -0.70 15.92
N LEU A 327 -4.46 0.46 15.26
CA LEU A 327 -4.96 0.69 13.91
C LEU A 327 -4.09 0.00 12.85
N LYS A 328 -4.72 -0.60 11.84
CA LYS A 328 -4.10 -1.25 10.67
C LYS A 328 -4.51 -0.55 9.36
N ILE A 329 -3.79 -0.79 8.26
CA ILE A 329 -4.16 -0.31 6.92
C ILE A 329 -5.57 -0.77 6.55
N SER A 330 -6.00 -1.97 6.97
CA SER A 330 -7.39 -2.45 6.77
C SER A 330 -8.43 -1.49 7.33
N ASP A 331 -8.15 -0.93 8.51
CA ASP A 331 -9.08 -0.06 9.24
C ASP A 331 -9.07 1.34 8.61
N VAL A 332 -7.89 1.84 8.24
CA VAL A 332 -7.74 3.09 7.49
C VAL A 332 -8.49 3.03 6.14
N LEU A 333 -8.41 1.91 5.41
CA LEU A 333 -9.15 1.73 4.16
C LEU A 333 -10.66 1.61 4.38
N LYS A 334 -11.10 0.98 5.47
CA LYS A 334 -12.52 0.91 5.88
C LYS A 334 -13.06 2.30 6.25
N TYR A 335 -12.31 3.10 7.01
CA TYR A 335 -12.69 4.48 7.30
C TYR A 335 -12.68 5.35 6.03
N LEU A 336 -11.79 5.09 5.07
CA LEU A 336 -11.78 5.79 3.78
C LEU A 336 -13.06 5.53 2.98
N ASP A 337 -13.49 4.27 2.87
CA ASP A 337 -14.74 3.90 2.22
C ASP A 337 -15.98 4.56 2.88
N GLN A 338 -16.01 4.59 4.21
CA GLN A 338 -17.06 5.28 4.99
C GLN A 338 -17.05 6.80 4.78
N TYR A 339 -15.87 7.44 4.83
CA TYR A 339 -15.68 8.88 4.65
C TYR A 339 -16.15 9.33 3.26
N MET A 340 -15.66 8.64 2.21
CA MET A 340 -16.01 8.90 0.82
C MET A 340 -17.51 8.73 0.53
N THR A 341 -18.17 7.84 1.28
CA THR A 341 -19.62 7.59 1.21
C THR A 341 -20.42 8.66 1.96
N LYS A 342 -19.98 9.08 3.16
CA LYS A 342 -20.63 10.14 3.96
C LYS A 342 -20.58 11.51 3.28
N GLU A 343 -19.41 11.94 2.79
CA GLU A 343 -19.24 13.28 2.20
C GLU A 343 -19.63 13.35 0.71
N THR A 344 -20.11 12.25 0.12
CA THR A 344 -20.35 12.08 -1.33
C THR A 344 -19.12 12.30 -2.24
N ALA A 345 -17.94 12.47 -1.64
CA ALA A 345 -16.66 12.77 -2.27
C ALA A 345 -16.25 11.75 -3.34
N TRP A 346 -16.91 10.60 -3.45
CA TRP A 346 -16.76 9.66 -4.58
C TRP A 346 -16.83 10.35 -5.95
N LYS A 347 -17.67 11.39 -6.09
CA LYS A 347 -17.92 12.13 -7.34
C LYS A 347 -16.84 13.17 -7.65
N ASN A 348 -16.37 13.93 -6.66
CA ASN A 348 -15.47 15.06 -6.88
C ASN A 348 -14.00 14.63 -6.76
N GLU A 349 -13.19 14.85 -7.80
CA GLU A 349 -11.80 14.32 -7.82
C GLU A 349 -10.81 15.19 -7.03
N ASN A 350 -11.05 16.51 -6.96
CA ASN A 350 -10.11 17.49 -6.42
C ASN A 350 -10.20 17.73 -4.90
N GLU A 351 -11.19 17.16 -4.21
CA GLU A 351 -11.56 17.56 -2.83
C GLU A 351 -10.99 16.67 -1.72
N LEU A 352 -10.34 15.54 -2.05
CA LEU A 352 -9.89 14.59 -1.03
C LEU A 352 -8.62 15.07 -0.31
N ASN A 353 -8.83 15.86 0.74
CA ASN A 353 -7.81 16.35 1.64
C ASN A 353 -7.44 15.29 2.69
N VAL A 354 -6.16 14.89 2.72
CA VAL A 354 -5.62 13.90 3.67
C VAL A 354 -5.80 14.35 5.12
N ASP A 355 -5.61 15.64 5.44
CA ASP A 355 -5.70 16.11 6.82
C ASP A 355 -7.16 16.24 7.30
N GLN A 356 -8.15 16.39 6.40
CA GLN A 356 -9.58 16.26 6.74
C GLN A 356 -9.96 14.80 6.98
N PHE A 357 -9.52 13.89 6.12
CA PHE A 357 -9.74 12.45 6.30
C PHE A 357 -9.11 11.93 7.60
N LEU A 358 -7.92 12.40 7.97
CA LEU A 358 -7.28 12.03 9.25
C LEU A 358 -8.02 12.62 10.47
N LYS A 359 -8.68 13.78 10.37
CA LYS A 359 -9.59 14.27 11.43
C LYS A 359 -10.80 13.36 11.59
N PHE A 360 -11.42 12.94 10.48
CA PHE A 360 -12.52 11.98 10.52
C PHE A 360 -12.12 10.68 11.23
N ILE A 361 -10.94 10.11 10.96
CA ILE A 361 -10.43 8.96 11.72
C ILE A 361 -10.24 9.31 13.21
N ALA A 362 -9.66 10.47 13.53
CA ALA A 362 -9.48 10.89 14.93
C ALA A 362 -10.81 10.96 15.69
N GLU A 363 -11.87 11.49 15.05
CA GLU A 363 -13.23 11.51 15.60
C GLU A 363 -13.82 10.11 15.78
N GLN A 364 -13.71 9.21 14.78
CA GLN A 364 -14.23 7.84 14.86
C GLN A 364 -13.49 6.97 15.89
N VAL A 365 -12.22 7.28 16.20
CA VAL A 365 -11.38 6.52 17.16
C VAL A 365 -11.29 7.24 18.53
N HIS A 366 -11.97 8.37 18.69
CA HIS A 366 -12.01 9.22 19.90
C HIS A 366 -10.64 9.72 20.37
N VAL A 367 -9.82 10.14 19.40
CA VAL A 367 -8.44 10.60 19.54
C VAL A 367 -8.40 12.13 19.40
N LYS A 368 -7.72 12.84 20.31
CA LYS A 368 -7.74 14.32 20.33
C LYS A 368 -6.97 14.96 19.17
N ASN A 369 -5.81 14.39 18.83
CA ASN A 369 -4.86 14.94 17.87
C ASN A 369 -4.59 13.95 16.75
N ILE A 370 -4.55 14.40 15.49
CA ILE A 370 -4.16 13.57 14.33
C ILE A 370 -2.84 12.82 14.58
N ASN A 371 -1.89 13.49 15.24
CA ASN A 371 -0.55 12.95 15.52
C ASN A 371 -0.57 11.77 16.50
N GLN A 372 -1.64 11.56 17.28
CA GLN A 372 -1.82 10.38 18.14
C GLN A 372 -2.28 9.14 17.36
N LEU A 373 -2.73 9.26 16.10
CA LEU A 373 -3.24 8.12 15.32
C LEU A 373 -2.18 7.11 14.89
N GLY A 374 -0.90 7.52 14.84
CA GLY A 374 0.17 6.65 14.33
C GLY A 374 -0.01 6.26 12.85
N ILE A 375 -0.71 7.07 12.05
CA ILE A 375 -0.93 6.85 10.61
C ILE A 375 -0.01 7.78 9.80
N ARG A 376 0.73 7.20 8.85
CA ARG A 376 1.41 7.91 7.76
C ARG A 376 0.55 7.79 6.50
N MET A 377 0.22 8.91 5.89
CA MET A 377 -0.45 8.95 4.59
C MET A 377 0.17 10.02 3.69
N LYS A 378 0.66 9.64 2.50
CA LYS A 378 1.12 10.57 1.47
C LYS A 378 -0.05 11.14 0.65
N SER A 379 -0.98 10.26 0.29
CA SER A 379 -2.17 10.58 -0.51
C SER A 379 -3.20 9.47 -0.36
N ALA A 380 -4.47 9.85 -0.14
CA ALA A 380 -5.59 8.93 -0.24
C ALA A 380 -6.10 8.75 -1.68
N TYR A 381 -5.61 9.51 -2.67
CA TYR A 381 -6.08 9.42 -4.06
C TYR A 381 -5.82 8.04 -4.68
N LEU A 382 -4.62 7.48 -4.45
CA LEU A 382 -4.29 6.12 -4.88
C LEU A 382 -5.22 5.09 -4.22
N ALA A 383 -5.40 5.16 -2.91
CA ALA A 383 -6.26 4.23 -2.16
C ALA A 383 -7.73 4.33 -2.58
N ARG A 384 -8.28 5.54 -2.76
CA ARG A 384 -9.61 5.79 -3.35
C ARG A 384 -9.77 5.07 -4.68
N ASN A 385 -8.78 5.18 -5.57
CA ASN A 385 -8.85 4.57 -6.90
C ASN A 385 -8.67 3.04 -6.85
N CYS A 386 -7.85 2.52 -5.94
CA CYS A 386 -7.81 1.08 -5.63
C CYS A 386 -9.16 0.56 -5.13
N ILE A 387 -9.86 1.30 -4.25
CA ILE A 387 -11.21 0.94 -3.78
C ILE A 387 -12.23 1.02 -4.91
N LYS A 388 -12.26 2.11 -5.72
CA LYS A 388 -13.10 2.21 -6.93
C LYS A 388 -12.92 0.98 -7.84
N ALA A 389 -11.67 0.60 -8.12
CA ALA A 389 -11.33 -0.53 -8.98
C ALA A 389 -11.75 -1.89 -8.36
N LEU A 390 -11.54 -2.08 -7.05
CA LEU A 390 -12.00 -3.27 -6.32
C LEU A 390 -13.53 -3.40 -6.35
N GLN A 391 -14.27 -2.33 -6.05
CA GLN A 391 -15.73 -2.31 -6.09
C GLN A 391 -16.29 -2.49 -7.51
N ALA A 392 -15.59 -2.03 -8.54
CA ALA A 392 -15.96 -2.28 -9.93
C ALA A 392 -15.73 -3.74 -10.34
N ASN A 393 -14.62 -4.34 -9.90
CA ASN A 393 -14.33 -5.75 -10.17
C ASN A 393 -15.27 -6.69 -9.40
N GLN A 394 -15.52 -6.42 -8.12
CA GLN A 394 -16.44 -7.18 -7.26
C GLN A 394 -17.86 -7.21 -7.82
N ARG A 395 -18.34 -6.11 -8.40
CA ARG A 395 -19.64 -6.07 -9.10
C ARG A 395 -19.66 -6.98 -10.31
N LYS A 396 -18.65 -6.93 -11.17
CA LYS A 396 -18.53 -7.85 -12.32
C LYS A 396 -18.48 -9.32 -11.90
N THR A 397 -17.74 -9.66 -10.85
CA THR A 397 -17.70 -11.04 -10.33
C THR A 397 -19.06 -11.47 -9.75
N MET A 398 -19.77 -10.57 -9.05
CA MET A 398 -21.15 -10.81 -8.59
C MET A 398 -22.15 -10.98 -9.75
N GLU A 399 -22.01 -10.19 -10.82
CA GLU A 399 -22.85 -10.26 -12.02
C GLU A 399 -22.66 -11.60 -12.75
N ILE A 400 -21.41 -12.06 -12.91
CA ILE A 400 -21.08 -13.37 -13.48
C ILE A 400 -21.63 -14.51 -12.61
N ALA A 401 -21.34 -14.50 -11.30
CA ALA A 401 -21.80 -15.55 -10.39
C ALA A 401 -23.33 -15.62 -10.25
N ARG A 402 -24.04 -14.50 -10.46
CA ARG A 402 -25.50 -14.49 -10.57
C ARG A 402 -25.97 -15.12 -11.88
N ALA A 403 -25.41 -14.73 -13.01
CA ALA A 403 -25.78 -15.32 -14.30
C ALA A 403 -25.51 -16.84 -14.36
N GLU A 404 -24.42 -17.31 -13.75
CA GLU A 404 -24.13 -18.74 -13.58
C GLU A 404 -25.18 -19.44 -12.70
N LEU A 405 -25.58 -18.82 -11.58
CA LEU A 405 -26.60 -19.38 -10.68
C LEU A 405 -28.01 -19.36 -11.29
N ASP A 406 -28.38 -18.29 -12.00
CA ASP A 406 -29.64 -18.17 -12.73
C ASP A 406 -29.72 -19.20 -13.86
N GLN A 407 -28.61 -19.46 -14.56
CA GLN A 407 -28.52 -20.54 -15.56
C GLN A 407 -28.66 -21.92 -14.92
N ILE A 408 -27.97 -22.21 -13.80
CA ILE A 408 -28.10 -23.47 -13.06
C ILE A 408 -29.56 -23.68 -12.59
N LEU A 409 -30.22 -22.62 -12.13
CA LEU A 409 -31.62 -22.68 -11.71
C LEU A 409 -32.56 -22.98 -12.88
N ALA A 410 -32.36 -22.34 -14.04
CA ALA A 410 -33.11 -22.63 -15.25
C ALA A 410 -32.91 -24.08 -15.72
N ASP A 411 -31.67 -24.56 -15.72
CA ASP A 411 -31.28 -25.93 -16.05
C ASP A 411 -31.92 -26.97 -15.12
N LEU A 412 -32.13 -26.65 -13.84
CA LEU A 412 -32.81 -27.50 -12.88
C LEU A 412 -34.33 -27.50 -13.08
N VAL A 413 -34.93 -26.31 -13.22
CA VAL A 413 -36.37 -26.17 -13.49
C VAL A 413 -36.76 -26.90 -14.78
N GLN A 414 -35.96 -26.76 -15.85
CA GLN A 414 -36.17 -27.48 -17.11
C GLN A 414 -36.11 -29.00 -16.93
N LYS A 415 -35.14 -29.52 -16.15
CA LYS A 415 -35.03 -30.96 -15.87
C LYS A 415 -36.19 -31.51 -15.05
N GLU A 416 -36.72 -30.76 -14.08
CA GLU A 416 -37.93 -31.19 -13.36
C GLU A 416 -39.18 -31.14 -14.26
N ILE A 417 -39.33 -30.13 -15.12
CA ILE A 417 -40.39 -30.09 -16.14
C ILE A 417 -40.29 -31.27 -17.11
N GLU A 418 -39.08 -31.65 -17.53
CA GLU A 418 -38.85 -32.82 -18.38
C GLU A 418 -39.18 -34.14 -17.68
N LYS A 419 -38.82 -34.31 -16.39
CA LYS A 419 -39.24 -35.46 -15.58
C LYS A 419 -40.75 -35.53 -15.42
N ILE A 420 -41.39 -34.40 -15.12
CA ILE A 420 -42.85 -34.30 -14.96
C ILE A 420 -43.55 -34.66 -16.26
N SER A 421 -43.14 -34.05 -17.37
CA SER A 421 -43.65 -34.33 -18.72
C SER A 421 -43.47 -35.81 -19.09
N LYS A 422 -42.29 -36.38 -18.81
CA LYS A 422 -42.04 -37.81 -19.01
C LYS A 422 -42.92 -38.69 -18.12
N THR A 423 -43.10 -38.36 -16.84
CA THR A 423 -43.94 -39.13 -15.91
C THR A 423 -45.41 -39.09 -16.32
N ILE A 424 -45.89 -37.96 -16.82
CA ILE A 424 -47.24 -37.82 -17.39
C ILE A 424 -47.37 -38.66 -18.66
N ASN A 425 -46.44 -38.57 -19.61
CA ASN A 425 -46.49 -39.35 -20.85
C ASN A 425 -46.33 -40.86 -20.60
N ASP A 426 -45.43 -41.28 -19.71
CA ASP A 426 -45.26 -42.68 -19.31
C ASP A 426 -46.55 -43.22 -18.64
N LYS A 427 -47.27 -42.41 -17.82
CA LYS A 427 -48.61 -42.77 -17.32
C LYS A 427 -49.66 -42.81 -18.44
N LEU A 428 -49.57 -41.94 -19.45
CA LEU A 428 -50.56 -41.79 -20.51
C LEU A 428 -50.46 -42.90 -21.58
N ASP A 429 -49.25 -43.22 -22.06
CA ASP A 429 -49.00 -44.20 -23.13
C ASP A 429 -49.33 -45.65 -22.74
N ASN A 430 -49.48 -45.93 -21.43
CA ASN A 430 -50.03 -47.20 -20.94
C ASN A 430 -51.50 -47.44 -21.38
N HIS A 431 -52.19 -46.40 -21.86
CA HIS A 431 -53.43 -46.53 -22.61
C HIS A 431 -53.24 -45.91 -24.00
N SER A 432 -53.59 -46.63 -25.08
CA SER A 432 -53.47 -46.02 -26.41
C SER A 432 -54.31 -44.75 -26.50
N THR A 433 -53.80 -43.72 -27.18
CA THR A 433 -54.48 -42.42 -27.30
C THR A 433 -55.86 -42.51 -27.99
N SER A 434 -56.14 -43.62 -28.67
CA SER A 434 -57.47 -44.00 -29.16
C SER A 434 -58.41 -44.44 -28.03
N GLN A 435 -57.94 -45.32 -27.13
CA GLN A 435 -58.71 -45.82 -25.99
C GLN A 435 -58.98 -44.72 -24.95
N LEU A 436 -58.00 -43.88 -24.61
CA LEU A 436 -58.23 -42.74 -23.70
C LEU A 436 -59.31 -41.80 -24.23
N ARG A 437 -59.34 -41.54 -25.55
CA ARG A 437 -60.40 -40.73 -26.16
C ARG A 437 -61.77 -41.41 -26.11
N GLN A 438 -61.86 -42.74 -26.12
CA GLN A 438 -63.13 -43.45 -25.90
C GLN A 438 -63.58 -43.45 -24.43
N VAL A 439 -62.65 -43.64 -23.48
CA VAL A 439 -62.93 -43.60 -22.04
C VAL A 439 -63.39 -42.19 -21.62
N TYR A 440 -62.62 -41.16 -21.95
CA TYR A 440 -63.01 -39.78 -21.62
C TYR A 440 -64.21 -39.26 -22.43
N ALA A 441 -64.56 -39.86 -23.57
CA ALA A 441 -65.82 -39.56 -24.27
C ALA A 441 -67.05 -40.32 -23.71
N SER A 442 -66.85 -41.24 -22.75
CA SER A 442 -67.92 -41.99 -22.07
C SER A 442 -68.00 -41.74 -20.56
N MET A 443 -67.00 -41.07 -19.98
CA MET A 443 -67.05 -40.54 -18.61
C MET A 443 -67.87 -39.25 -18.50
N ASN A 444 -68.41 -39.00 -17.31
CA ASN A 444 -69.08 -37.78 -16.94
C ASN A 444 -68.04 -36.68 -16.60
N PRO A 445 -68.14 -35.45 -17.14
CA PRO A 445 -67.06 -34.44 -17.08
C PRO A 445 -66.58 -34.04 -15.68
N ILE A 446 -67.36 -34.25 -14.62
CA ILE A 446 -66.91 -34.03 -13.23
C ILE A 446 -65.83 -35.05 -12.84
N ASP A 447 -66.00 -36.31 -13.23
CA ASP A 447 -65.10 -37.40 -12.88
C ASP A 447 -63.78 -37.27 -13.64
N ILE A 448 -63.84 -36.82 -14.90
CA ILE A 448 -62.66 -36.47 -15.72
C ILE A 448 -61.80 -35.36 -15.07
N ILE A 449 -62.46 -34.37 -14.46
CA ILE A 449 -61.77 -33.29 -13.74
C ILE A 449 -61.14 -33.81 -12.44
N ASN A 450 -61.78 -34.75 -11.75
CA ASN A 450 -61.21 -35.36 -10.55
C ASN A 450 -59.97 -36.22 -10.87
N ASP A 451 -60.02 -37.06 -11.91
CA ASP A 451 -58.86 -37.85 -12.37
C ASP A 451 -57.68 -36.93 -12.74
N LEU A 452 -57.93 -35.84 -13.47
CA LEU A 452 -56.89 -34.85 -13.80
C LEU A 452 -56.31 -34.16 -12.56
N ILE A 453 -57.14 -33.82 -11.57
CA ILE A 453 -56.69 -33.24 -10.31
C ILE A 453 -55.87 -34.24 -9.50
N GLU A 454 -56.25 -35.52 -9.48
CA GLU A 454 -55.50 -36.56 -8.78
C GLU A 454 -54.16 -36.84 -9.46
N ILE A 455 -54.12 -36.98 -10.80
CA ILE A 455 -52.88 -37.08 -11.57
C ILE A 455 -51.95 -35.88 -11.32
N CYS A 456 -52.48 -34.64 -11.27
CA CYS A 456 -51.69 -33.47 -10.90
C CYS A 456 -51.20 -33.51 -9.45
N ARG A 457 -52.01 -33.99 -8.50
CA ARG A 457 -51.61 -34.13 -7.08
C ARG A 457 -50.50 -35.16 -6.90
N ASP A 458 -50.57 -36.27 -7.63
CA ASP A 458 -49.58 -37.36 -7.67
C ASP A 458 -48.24 -36.94 -8.30
N VAL A 459 -48.25 -35.87 -9.09
CA VAL A 459 -47.08 -35.30 -9.80
C VAL A 459 -46.45 -34.12 -9.05
N CYS A 460 -47.11 -33.60 -8.01
CA CYS A 460 -46.63 -32.51 -7.16
C CYS A 460 -46.17 -32.96 -5.76
N HIS A 461 -45.95 -34.26 -5.57
CA HIS A 461 -45.55 -34.90 -4.30
C HIS A 461 -44.19 -35.59 -4.38
#